data_AF-A0A519JWH9-F1
#
_entry.id   AF-A0A519JWH9-F1
#
_cell.length_a   1.000
_cell.length_b   1.000
_cell.length_c   1.000
_cell.angle_alpha   90.00
_cell.angle_beta   90.00
_cell.angle_gamma   90.00
#
_symmetry.space_group_name_H-M   'P 1'
#
loop_
_entity.id
_entity.type
_entity.pdbx_description
1 polymer ?
#
loop_
_entity_poly.entity_id
_entity_poly.type
_entity_poly.pdbx_seq_one_letter_code
_entity_poly.pdbx_strand_id
1 'polypeptide(L)'
;VVFAVTGSSAAYLSKPILAWFGVSKAEVSGWVYYPLYILLIFPVYQILLVSIGFLFGQFTFFWAFEKKMLRAIGLGFLWRRK
;
A
#
# COMPACT_ATOMS: atom_id res chain seq x y z
N VAL A 1 -7.85 -2.66 -15.25
CA VAL A 1 -8.66 -3.32 -14.20
C VAL A 1 -7.85 -3.52 -12.92
N VAL A 2 -6.75 -4.31 -12.92
CA VAL A 2 -5.95 -4.59 -11.70
C VAL A 2 -5.61 -3.35 -10.88
N PHE A 3 -4.99 -2.32 -11.48
CA PHE A 3 -4.61 -1.09 -10.79
C PHE A 3 -5.78 -0.33 -10.11
N ALA A 4 -6.95 -0.30 -10.75
CA ALA A 4 -8.12 0.36 -10.20
C ALA A 4 -8.70 -0.45 -9.02
N VAL A 5 -8.72 -1.78 -9.15
CA VAL A 5 -9.15 -2.69 -8.08
C VAL A 5 -8.19 -2.59 -6.89
N THR A 6 -6.88 -2.63 -7.09
CA THR A 6 -5.92 -2.45 -5.99
C THR A 6 -5.98 -1.08 -5.34
N GLY A 7 -6.06 0.00 -6.11
CA GLY A 7 -6.12 1.36 -5.57
C GLY A 7 -7.35 1.59 -4.70
N SER A 8 -8.53 1.19 -5.20
CA SER A 8 -9.79 1.30 -4.44
C SER A 8 -9.81 0.37 -3.22
N SER A 9 -9.33 -0.87 -3.36
CA SER A 9 -9.25 -1.83 -2.25
C SER A 9 -8.28 -1.38 -1.16
N ALA A 10 -7.12 -0.81 -1.53
CA ALA A 10 -6.16 -0.31 -0.56
C ALA A 10 -6.76 0.82 0.29
N ALA A 11 -7.41 1.80 -0.34
CA ALA A 11 -8.11 2.86 0.37
C ALA A 11 -9.22 2.31 1.29
N TYR A 12 -10.00 1.33 0.80
CA TYR A 12 -11.05 0.72 1.61
C TYR A 12 -10.50 -0.01 2.84
N LEU A 13 -9.44 -0.82 2.68
CA LEU A 13 -8.83 -1.60 3.76
C LEU A 13 -8.03 -0.76 4.75
N SER A 14 -7.43 0.35 4.34
CA SER A 14 -6.67 1.20 5.26
C SER A 14 -7.53 1.85 6.35
N LYS A 15 -8.85 2.02 6.14
CA LYS A 15 -9.76 2.58 7.15
C LYS A 15 -9.94 1.66 8.37
N PRO A 16 -10.38 0.39 8.22
CA PRO A 16 -10.51 -0.51 9.36
C PRO A 16 -9.15 -0.84 10.00
N ILE A 17 -8.06 -0.86 9.22
CA ILE A 17 -6.72 -1.06 9.79
C ILE A 17 -6.32 0.12 10.70
N LEU A 18 -6.54 1.38 10.28
CA LEU A 18 -6.30 2.52 11.17
C LEU A 18 -7.18 2.48 12.43
N ALA A 19 -8.46 2.16 12.27
CA ALA A 19 -9.38 2.04 13.40
C ALA A 19 -8.94 0.94 14.38
N TRP A 20 -8.38 -0.16 13.88
CA TRP A 20 -7.80 -1.23 14.71
C TRP A 20 -6.61 -0.76 15.54
N PHE A 21 -5.84 0.20 15.04
CA PHE A 21 -4.77 0.88 15.80
C PHE A 21 -5.28 2.00 16.71
N GLY A 22 -6.60 2.16 16.89
CA GLY A 22 -7.19 3.22 17.71
C GLY A 22 -7.11 4.61 17.06
N VAL A 23 -6.90 4.67 15.75
CA VAL A 23 -6.85 5.92 14.98
C VAL A 23 -8.15 6.07 14.19
N SER A 24 -9.18 6.62 14.82
CA SER A 24 -10.43 6.97 14.12
C SER A 24 -10.53 8.47 13.85
N LYS A 25 -11.31 8.86 12.85
CA LYS A 25 -11.57 10.27 12.54
C LYS A 25 -12.25 11.04 13.69
N ALA A 26 -12.89 10.33 14.62
CA ALA A 26 -13.56 10.93 15.77
C ALA A 26 -12.60 11.19 16.94
N GLU A 27 -11.52 10.41 17.03
CA GLU A 27 -10.58 10.44 18.16
C GLU A 27 -9.34 11.28 17.86
N VAL A 28 -8.94 11.40 16.58
CA VAL A 28 -7.76 12.18 16.16
C VAL A 28 -8.11 13.30 15.21
N SER A 29 -7.35 14.40 15.31
CA SER A 29 -7.42 15.52 14.37
C SER A 29 -7.23 15.05 12.92
N GLY A 30 -7.96 15.66 11.98
CA GLY A 30 -7.81 15.38 10.55
C GLY A 30 -6.36 15.55 10.05
N TRP A 31 -5.62 16.50 10.63
CA TRP A 31 -4.20 16.72 10.31
C TRP A 31 -3.29 15.56 10.69
N VAL A 32 -3.69 14.71 11.62
CA VAL A 32 -2.97 13.48 12.00
C VAL A 32 -3.54 12.28 11.24
N TYR A 33 -4.86 12.20 11.16
CA TYR A 33 -5.56 11.09 10.49
C TYR A 33 -5.15 10.93 9.03
N TYR A 34 -5.18 12.00 8.22
CA TYR A 34 -4.95 11.89 6.78
C TYR A 34 -3.52 11.50 6.41
N PRO A 35 -2.46 12.07 7.02
CA PRO A 35 -1.09 11.60 6.79
C PRO A 35 -0.90 10.12 7.16
N LEU A 36 -1.41 9.67 8.32
CA LEU A 36 -1.34 8.27 8.72
C LEU A 36 -2.11 7.36 7.75
N TYR A 37 -3.27 7.81 7.28
CA TYR A 37 -4.08 7.08 6.30
C TYR A 37 -3.37 6.92 4.97
N ILE A 38 -2.78 7.99 4.43
CA ILE A 38 -1.99 7.94 3.19
C ILE A 38 -0.76 7.05 3.36
N LEU A 39 -0.06 7.21 4.50
CA LEU A 39 1.10 6.39 4.83
C LEU A 39 0.75 4.91 4.90
N LEU A 40 -0.43 4.55 5.40
CA LEU A 40 -0.91 3.18 5.50
C LEU A 40 -1.46 2.62 4.18
N ILE A 41 -2.07 3.46 3.33
CA ILE A 41 -2.48 3.04 1.97
C ILE A 41 -1.29 2.49 1.20
N PHE A 42 -0.12 3.12 1.35
CA PHE A 42 1.08 2.72 0.62
C PHE A 42 1.47 1.24 0.82
N PRO A 43 1.76 0.73 2.03
CA PRO A 43 2.10 -0.67 2.24
C PRO A 43 0.93 -1.62 1.96
N VAL A 44 -0.32 -1.21 2.19
CA VAL A 44 -1.49 -2.04 1.83
C VAL A 44 -1.56 -2.20 0.31
N TYR A 45 -1.32 -1.13 -0.45
CA TYR A 45 -1.29 -1.16 -1.91
C TYR A 45 -0.18 -2.07 -2.44
N GLN A 46 1.02 -2.03 -1.81
CA GLN A 46 2.13 -2.94 -2.14
C GLN A 46 1.68 -4.41 -2.12
N ILE A 47 1.19 -4.86 -0.96
CA ILE A 47 0.76 -6.24 -0.74
C ILE A 47 -0.34 -6.63 -1.73
N LEU A 48 -1.38 -5.81 -1.85
CA LEU A 48 -2.50 -6.09 -2.75
C LEU A 48 -2.06 -6.17 -4.21
N LEU A 49 -1.13 -5.32 -4.65
CA LEU A 49 -0.74 -5.26 -6.06
C LEU A 49 -0.04 -6.55 -6.49
N VAL A 50 0.85 -7.06 -5.63
CA VAL A 50 1.54 -8.32 -5.85
C VAL A 50 0.58 -9.50 -5.72
N SER A 51 -0.30 -9.51 -4.71
CA SER A 51 -1.27 -10.58 -4.51
C SER A 51 -2.27 -10.69 -5.65
N ILE A 52 -2.87 -9.57 -6.08
CA ILE A 52 -3.79 -9.56 -7.22
C ILE A 52 -3.03 -9.91 -8.51
N GLY A 53 -1.84 -9.35 -8.71
CA GLY A 53 -0.97 -9.72 -9.83
C GLY A 53 -0.68 -11.21 -9.89
N PHE A 54 -0.44 -11.85 -8.74
CA PHE A 54 -0.24 -13.29 -8.64
C PHE A 54 -1.49 -14.08 -9.03
N LEU A 55 -2.68 -13.69 -8.54
CA LEU A 55 -3.94 -14.36 -8.88
C LEU A 55 -4.25 -14.31 -10.39
N PHE A 56 -3.82 -13.27 -11.08
CA PHE A 56 -3.97 -13.13 -12.54
C PHE A 56 -2.78 -13.70 -13.34
N GLY A 57 -1.83 -14.39 -12.71
CA GLY A 57 -0.67 -14.98 -13.38
C GLY A 57 0.40 -13.97 -13.83
N GLN A 58 0.34 -12.72 -13.34
CA GLN A 58 1.23 -11.62 -13.70
C GLN A 58 2.21 -11.22 -12.57
N PHE A 59 2.51 -12.14 -11.65
CA PHE A 59 3.37 -11.87 -10.48
C PHE A 59 4.70 -11.20 -10.85
N THR A 60 5.43 -11.74 -11.83
CA THR A 60 6.75 -11.21 -12.23
C THR A 60 6.69 -9.76 -12.69
N PHE A 61 5.64 -9.39 -13.43
CA PHE A 61 5.42 -8.02 -13.90
C PHE A 61 5.16 -7.08 -12.72
N PHE A 62 4.21 -7.41 -11.85
CA PHE A 62 3.86 -6.56 -10.71
C PHE A 62 4.97 -6.49 -9.67
N TRP A 63 5.70 -7.57 -9.43
CA TRP A 63 6.86 -7.58 -8.56
C TRP A 63 7.98 -6.68 -9.09
N ALA A 64 8.24 -6.68 -10.40
CA ALA A 64 9.20 -5.78 -11.01
C ALA A 64 8.75 -4.31 -10.94
N PHE A 65 7.47 -4.06 -11.24
CA PHE A 65 6.85 -2.73 -11.13
C PHE A 65 6.95 -2.17 -9.71
N GLU A 66 6.58 -2.96 -8.72
CA GLU A 66 6.61 -2.58 -7.31
C GLU A 66 8.03 -2.25 -6.84
N LYS A 67 9.01 -3.13 -7.14
CA LYS A 67 10.42 -2.88 -6.82
C LYS A 67 10.95 -1.61 -7.49
N LYS A 68 10.52 -1.31 -8.72
CA LYS A 68 10.87 -0.05 -9.41
C LYS A 68 10.31 1.15 -8.66
N MET A 69 9.06 1.08 -8.22
CA MET A 69 8.41 2.15 -7.45
C MET A 69 9.10 2.37 -6.10
N LEU A 70 9.38 1.29 -5.34
CA LEU A 70 10.08 1.36 -4.06
C LEU A 70 11.48 1.96 -4.19
N ARG A 71 12.21 1.64 -5.26
CA ARG A 71 13.50 2.28 -5.56
C ARG A 71 13.36 3.77 -5.86
N ALA A 72 12.31 4.16 -6.59
CA ALA A 72 12.08 5.56 -6.97
C ALA A 72 11.78 6.47 -5.77
N ILE A 73 11.12 5.93 -4.73
CA ILE A 73 10.83 6.66 -3.48
C ILE A 73 11.96 6.57 -2.44
N GLY A 74 13.14 6.07 -2.82
CA GLY A 74 14.31 5.99 -1.93
C GLY A 74 14.37 4.74 -1.04
N LEU A 75 13.38 3.84 -1.10
CA LEU A 75 13.39 2.56 -0.38
C LEU A 75 14.19 1.45 -1.09
N GLY A 76 15.04 1.81 -2.05
CA GLY A 76 15.88 0.86 -2.78
C GLY A 76 16.90 0.10 -1.92
N PHE A 77 17.18 0.58 -0.70
CA PHE A 77 18.09 -0.09 0.25
C PHE A 77 17.54 -1.43 0.74
N LEU A 78 16.22 -1.64 0.76
CA LEU A 78 15.58 -2.88 1.20
C LEU A 78 15.97 -4.11 0.36
N TRP A 79 16.48 -3.90 -0.86
CA TRP A 79 16.92 -4.96 -1.78
C TRP A 79 18.43 -4.94 -2.04
N ARG A 80 19.21 -4.17 -1.28
CA ARG A 80 20.66 -4.18 -1.39
C ARG A 80 21.16 -5.49 -0.75
N ARG A 81 21.28 -6.55 -1.56
CA ARG A 81 22.01 -7.75 -1.16
C ARG A 81 23.45 -7.33 -0.84
N LYS A 82 23.92 -7.67 0.36
CA LYS A 82 25.35 -7.71 0.67
C LYS A 82 26.04 -8.71 -0.25
#